data_AF-A0A196N9M7-F1
#
_entry.id   AF-A0A196N9M7-F1
#
_cell.length_a   1.000
_cell.length_b   1.000
_cell.length_c   1.000
_cell.angle_alpha   90.00
_cell.angle_beta   90.00
_cell.angle_gamma   90.00
#
_symmetry.space_group_name_H-M   'P 1'
#
loop_
_entity.id
_entity.type
_entity.pdbx_description
1 polymer ?
#
loop_
_entity_poly.entity_id
_entity_poly.type
_entity_poly.pdbx_seq_one_letter_code
_entity_poly.pdbx_strand_id
1 'polypeptide(L)' 'MMRWLRLRRMRRAFRALFERDRAIFGSVRFDELDYIETAELHGCTVDEVTKTVARVLIALGRAERGEQP' A
#
# COMPACT_ATOMS: atom_id res chain seq x y z
N MET A 1 -24.73 -4.46 -1.32
CA MET A 1 -24.29 -3.43 -2.30
C MET A 1 -23.09 -2.59 -1.82
N MET A 2 -23.10 -2.03 -0.60
CA MET A 2 -22.04 -1.13 -0.06
C MET A 2 -20.59 -1.67 -0.11
N ARG A 3 -20.37 -2.98 0.11
CA ARG A 3 -19.03 -3.61 0.15
C ARG A 3 -18.29 -3.53 -1.20
N TRP A 4 -19.00 -3.62 -2.32
CA TRP A 4 -18.41 -3.56 -3.66
C TRP A 4 -17.91 -2.15 -4.00
N LEU A 5 -18.64 -1.11 -3.60
CA LEU A 5 -18.21 0.28 -3.80
C LEU A 5 -16.96 0.60 -2.99
N ARG A 6 -16.89 0.15 -1.72
CA ARG A 6 -15.71 0.26 -0.86
C ARG A 6 -14.47 -0.38 -1.51
N LEU A 7 -14.60 -1.63 -1.95
CA LEU A 7 -13.52 -2.35 -2.63
C LEU A 7 -13.10 -1.67 -3.94
N ARG A 8 -14.06 -1.16 -4.72
CA ARG A 8 -13.78 -0.43 -5.96
C ARG A 8 -12.97 0.84 -5.70
N ARG A 9 -13.32 1.61 -4.66
CA ARG A 9 -12.59 2.82 -4.27
C ARG A 9 -11.18 2.50 -3.82
N MET A 10 -11.00 1.53 -2.93
CA MET A 10 -9.67 1.09 -2.47
C MET A 10 -8.82 0.58 -3.64
N ARG A 11 -9.39 -0.22 -4.55
CA ARG A 11 -8.67 -0.72 -5.73
C ARG A 11 -8.23 0.41 -6.66
N ARG A 12 -9.06 1.45 -6.83
CA ARG A 12 -8.69 2.63 -7.61
C ARG A 12 -7.56 3.43 -6.93
N ALA A 13 -7.67 3.64 -5.62
CA ALA A 13 -6.64 4.34 -4.85
C ALA A 13 -5.31 3.58 -4.86
N PHE A 14 -5.34 2.26 -4.66
CA PHE A 14 -4.15 1.42 -4.76
C PHE A 14 -3.47 1.58 -6.13
N ARG A 15 -4.22 1.49 -7.23
CA ARG A 15 -3.70 1.64 -8.59
C ARG A 15 -3.15 3.03 -8.91
N ALA A 16 -3.59 4.06 -8.19
CA ALA A 16 -3.11 5.43 -8.36
C ALA A 16 -1.77 5.67 -7.62
N LEU A 17 -1.35 4.77 -6.73
CA LEU A 17 -0.05 4.86 -6.06
C LEU A 17 1.10 4.56 -7.03
N PHE A 18 2.26 5.12 -6.71
CA PHE A 18 3.50 4.83 -7.44
C PHE A 18 3.75 3.33 -7.51
N GLU A 19 4.31 2.89 -8.64
CA GLU A 19 4.63 1.48 -8.84
C GLU A 19 5.55 0.93 -7.76
N ARG A 20 6.57 1.71 -7.36
CA ARG A 20 7.48 1.36 -6.26
C ARG A 20 6.74 1.17 -4.93
N ASP A 21 5.83 2.08 -4.59
CA ASP A 21 5.06 1.99 -3.34
C ASP A 21 4.16 0.74 -3.33
N ARG A 22 3.55 0.41 -4.48
CA ARG A 22 2.75 -0.81 -4.64
C ARG A 22 3.60 -2.06 -4.53
N ALA A 23 4.80 -2.08 -5.10
CA ALA A 23 5.70 -3.22 -5.07
C ALA A 23 6.20 -3.50 -3.64
N ILE A 24 6.69 -2.46 -2.94
CA ILE A 24 7.13 -2.57 -1.54
C ILE A 24 5.97 -3.05 -0.64
N PHE A 25 4.80 -2.43 -0.78
CA PHE A 25 3.63 -2.86 0.00
C PHE A 25 3.21 -4.29 -0.32
N GLY A 26 3.30 -4.70 -1.59
CA GLY A 26 2.98 -6.05 -2.03
C GLY A 26 3.89 -7.09 -1.39
N SER A 27 5.19 -6.83 -1.35
CA SER A 27 6.17 -7.71 -0.71
C SER A 27 5.86 -7.95 0.77
N VAL A 28 5.52 -6.89 1.52
CA VAL A 28 5.17 -7.03 2.95
C VAL A 28 3.82 -7.72 3.14
N ARG A 29 2.82 -7.41 2.29
CA ARG A 29 1.42 -7.76 2.59
C ARG A 29 0.87 -8.97 1.85
N PHE A 30 1.46 -9.32 0.71
CA PHE A 30 1.03 -10.44 -0.12
C PHE A 30 2.10 -11.52 -0.23
N ASP A 31 3.39 -11.14 -0.24
CA ASP A 31 4.50 -12.10 -0.27
C ASP A 31 5.00 -12.47 1.14
N GLU A 32 4.42 -11.86 2.18
CA GLU A 32 4.70 -12.11 3.60
C GLU A 32 6.18 -11.92 4.01
N LEU A 33 6.95 -11.14 3.24
CA LEU A 33 8.32 -10.79 3.59
C LEU A 33 8.35 -9.88 4.82
N ASP A 34 9.37 -10.04 5.64
CA ASP A 34 9.63 -9.09 6.70
C ASP A 34 10.18 -7.75 6.14
N TYR A 35 10.33 -6.77 7.01
CA TYR A 35 10.70 -5.41 6.58
C TYR A 35 12.17 -5.33 6.16
N ILE A 36 13.04 -6.19 6.69
CA ILE A 36 14.45 -6.28 6.33
C ILE A 36 14.56 -6.94 4.96
N GLU A 37 13.92 -8.09 4.76
CA GLU A 37 13.87 -8.80 3.47
C GLU A 37 13.30 -7.91 2.36
N THR A 38 12.23 -7.17 2.66
CA THR A 38 11.65 -6.19 1.73
C THR A 38 12.63 -5.06 1.41
N ALA A 39 13.34 -4.53 2.43
CA ALA A 39 14.29 -3.45 2.24
C ALA A 39 15.44 -3.87 1.32
N GLU A 40 15.99 -5.07 1.53
CA GLU A 40 17.02 -5.67 0.69
C GLU A 40 16.52 -5.90 -0.74
N LEU A 41 15.34 -6.51 -0.91
CA LEU A 41 14.74 -6.79 -2.22
C LEU A 41 14.54 -5.52 -3.07
N HIS A 42 14.11 -4.42 -2.44
CA HIS A 42 13.79 -3.16 -3.12
C HIS A 42 14.92 -2.13 -3.08
N GLY A 43 16.12 -2.52 -2.61
CA GLY A 43 17.29 -1.65 -2.53
C GLY A 43 17.03 -0.36 -1.76
N CYS A 44 16.36 -0.45 -0.61
CA CYS A 44 15.99 0.68 0.23
C CYS A 44 16.22 0.36 1.71
N THR A 45 15.91 1.30 2.59
CA THR A 45 16.02 1.15 4.04
C THR A 45 14.72 0.64 4.66
N VAL A 46 14.82 -0.01 5.83
CA VAL A 46 13.65 -0.41 6.63
C VAL A 46 12.74 0.78 6.97
N ASP A 47 13.31 1.97 7.18
CA ASP A 47 12.54 3.20 7.39
C ASP A 47 11.73 3.61 6.16
N GLU A 48 12.31 3.50 4.96
CA GLU A 48 11.58 3.73 3.71
C GLU A 48 10.47 2.70 3.48
N VAL A 49 10.69 1.42 3.82
CA VAL A 49 9.64 0.39 3.81
C VAL A 49 8.51 0.78 4.76
N THR A 50 8.85 1.13 6.00
CA THR A 50 7.87 1.53 7.03
C THR A 50 7.04 2.73 6.59
N LYS A 51 7.70 3.79 6.10
CA LYS A 51 7.04 5.00 5.59
C LYS A 51 6.16 4.70 4.37
N THR A 52 6.59 3.78 3.50
CA THR A 52 5.80 3.36 2.34
C THR A 52 4.55 2.62 2.77
N VAL A 53 4.68 1.61 3.65
CA VAL A 53 3.53 0.86 4.18
C VAL A 53 2.52 1.79 4.85
N ALA A 54 2.99 2.70 5.71
CA ALA A 54 2.12 3.69 6.36
C ALA A 54 1.37 4.57 5.34
N ARG A 55 2.07 5.11 4.33
CA ARG A 55 1.46 5.93 3.26
C ARG A 55 0.39 5.16 2.49
N VAL A 56 0.65 3.92 2.12
CA VAL A 56 -0.31 3.07 1.41
C VAL A 56 -1.55 2.81 2.27
N LEU A 57 -1.38 2.42 3.54
CA LEU A 57 -2.51 2.15 4.45
C LEU A 57 -3.38 3.39 4.66
N ILE A 58 -2.76 4.57 4.83
CA ILE A 58 -3.49 5.84 4.96
C ILE A 58 -4.29 6.13 3.68
N ALA A 59 -3.70 5.99 2.50
CA ALA A 59 -4.36 6.22 1.22
C ALA A 59 -5.56 5.27 1.03
N LEU A 60 -5.39 3.99 1.36
CA LEU A 60 -6.47 3.00 1.29
C LEU A 60 -7.58 3.30 2.29
N GLY A 61 -7.24 3.68 3.52
CA GLY A 61 -8.21 4.06 4.55
C GLY A 61 -9.04 5.29 4.17
N ARG A 62 -8.43 6.31 3.57
CA ARG A 62 -9.14 7.49 3.03
C ARG A 62 -10.11 7.08 1.93
N ALA A 63 -9.63 6.31 0.94
CA ALA A 63 -10.43 5.85 -0.18
C ALA A 63 -11.61 4.96 0.25
N GLU A 64 -11.39 4.13 1.27
CA GLU A 64 -12.40 3.30 1.90
C GLU A 64 -13.55 4.15 2.48
N ARG A 65 -13.22 5.21 3.23
CA ARG A 65 -14.18 6.18 3.77
C ARG A 65 -14.80 7.08 2.69
N GLY A 66 -14.23 7.11 1.50
CA GLY A 66 -14.67 7.99 0.42
C GLY A 66 -14.13 9.41 0.54
N GLU A 67 -13.12 9.62 1.39
CA GLU A 67 -12.37 10.86 1.46
C GLU A 67 -11.52 10.95 0.18
N GLN A 68 -11.76 11.97 -0.64
CA GLN A 68 -10.87 12.28 -1.75
C GLN A 68 -9.56 12.86 -1.21
N PRO A 69 -8.41 12.61 -1.88
CA PRO A 69 -7.18 13.32 -1.59
C PRO A 69 -7.35 14.84 -1.81
#